data_AF-A0A1I3VZA6-F1
#
_entry.id   AF-A0A1I3VZA6-F1
#
_cell.length_a   1.000
_cell.length_b   1.000
_cell.length_c   1.000
_cell.angle_alpha   90.00
_cell.angle_beta   90.00
_cell.angle_gamma   90.00
#
_symmetry.space_group_name_H-M   'P 1'
#
loop_
_entity.id
_entity.type
_entity.pdbx_description
1 polymer ?
#
loop_
_entity_poly.entity_id
_entity_poly.type
_entity_poly.pdbx_seq_one_letter_code
_entity_poly.pdbx_strand_id
1 'polypeptide(L)'
;MAATVLGALFVLSVASLEHYRFVSTSANERISRSLDIAVEHTNKVFEEIEILFASVEGITRKQSSESLKADQEHLHEALEEMIGKAPDLRAIWLFDRSGRPLVTSSVFPAPDLNNSDRDYFIAQQGR
;
A
#
# COMPACT_ATOMS: atom_id res chain seq x y z
N MET A 1 2.24 -8.05 -64.86
CA MET A 1 2.79 -7.00 -63.99
C MET A 1 1.71 -6.38 -63.09
N ALA A 2 0.71 -5.67 -63.61
CA ALA A 2 -0.32 -5.02 -62.79
C ALA A 2 -1.12 -5.97 -61.87
N ALA A 3 -1.55 -7.12 -62.37
CA ALA A 3 -2.31 -8.10 -61.57
C ALA A 3 -1.52 -8.66 -60.38
N THR A 4 -0.21 -8.86 -60.54
CA THR A 4 0.68 -9.37 -59.49
C THR A 4 0.87 -8.34 -58.38
N VAL A 5 1.01 -7.05 -58.75
CA VAL A 5 1.11 -5.94 -57.79
C VAL A 5 -0.19 -5.80 -57.00
N LEU A 6 -1.35 -5.88 -57.67
CA LEU A 6 -2.65 -5.82 -57.00
C LEU A 6 -2.86 -7.00 -56.03
N GLY A 7 -2.48 -8.21 -56.43
CA GLY A 7 -2.54 -9.38 -55.55
C GLY A 7 -1.64 -9.23 -54.31
N ALA A 8 -0.41 -8.75 -54.50
CA ALA A 8 0.51 -8.49 -53.39
C ALA A 8 -0.02 -7.42 -52.43
N LEU A 9 -0.54 -6.31 -52.96
CA LEU A 9 -1.14 -5.24 -52.16
C LEU A 9 -2.36 -5.73 -51.37
N PHE A 10 -3.20 -6.57 -51.97
CA PHE A 10 -4.35 -7.16 -51.29
C PHE A 10 -3.92 -8.02 -50.10
N VAL A 11 -2.96 -8.93 -50.31
CA VAL A 11 -2.44 -9.79 -49.23
C VAL A 11 -1.79 -8.97 -48.12
N LEU A 12 -0.97 -7.97 -48.47
CA LEU A 12 -0.34 -7.09 -47.49
C LEU A 12 -1.37 -6.28 -46.69
N SER A 13 -2.44 -5.80 -47.34
CA SER A 13 -3.49 -5.03 -46.68
C SER A 13 -4.28 -5.90 -45.69
N VAL A 14 -4.64 -7.12 -46.07
CA VAL A 14 -5.32 -8.07 -45.19
C VAL A 14 -4.41 -8.46 -44.02
N ALA A 15 -3.14 -8.80 -44.30
CA ALA A 15 -2.17 -9.13 -43.26
C ALA A 15 -1.94 -7.96 -42.29
N SER A 16 -1.89 -6.73 -42.79
CA SER A 16 -1.76 -5.53 -41.96
C SER A 16 -2.97 -5.31 -41.06
N LEU A 17 -4.18 -5.56 -41.53
CA LEU A 17 -5.40 -5.39 -40.74
C LEU A 17 -5.50 -6.44 -39.63
N GLU A 18 -5.19 -7.70 -39.94
CA GLU A 18 -5.17 -8.78 -38.96
C GLU A 18 -4.07 -8.56 -37.92
N HIS A 19 -2.89 -8.10 -38.34
CA HIS A 19 -1.82 -7.76 -37.42
C HIS A 19 -2.20 -6.59 -36.50
N TYR A 20 -2.83 -5.54 -37.03
CA TYR A 20 -3.31 -4.42 -36.23
C TYR A 20 -4.33 -4.86 -35.17
N ARG A 21 -5.29 -5.71 -35.55
CA ARG A 21 -6.28 -6.29 -34.63
C ARG A 21 -5.60 -7.14 -33.55
N PHE A 22 -4.69 -8.02 -33.95
CA PHE A 22 -3.95 -8.88 -33.03
C PHE A 22 -3.15 -8.05 -32.00
N VAL A 23 -2.43 -7.02 -32.46
CA VAL A 23 -1.66 -6.13 -31.60
C VAL A 23 -2.59 -5.34 -30.67
N SER A 24 -3.71 -4.82 -31.17
CA SER A 24 -4.68 -4.09 -30.36
C SER A 24 -5.29 -4.97 -29.26
N THR A 25 -5.73 -6.18 -29.58
CA THR A 25 -6.29 -7.12 -28.59
C THR A 25 -5.23 -7.51 -27.56
N SER A 26 -4.02 -7.85 -28.01
CA SER A 26 -2.91 -8.20 -27.12
C SER A 26 -2.51 -7.04 -26.19
N ALA A 27 -2.53 -5.80 -26.69
CA ALA A 27 -2.26 -4.62 -25.88
C ALA A 27 -3.36 -4.41 -24.83
N ASN A 28 -4.62 -4.56 -25.21
CA ASN A 28 -5.76 -4.40 -24.31
C ASN A 28 -5.76 -5.46 -23.19
N GLU A 29 -5.47 -6.73 -23.52
CA GLU A 29 -5.32 -7.81 -22.53
C GLU A 29 -4.20 -7.54 -21.53
N ARG A 30 -3.06 -7.02 -22.00
CA ARG A 30 -1.94 -6.64 -21.13
C ARG A 30 -2.32 -5.50 -20.19
N ILE A 31 -2.99 -4.48 -20.71
CA ILE A 31 -3.47 -3.34 -19.91
C ILE A 31 -4.45 -3.83 -18.83
N SER A 32 -5.45 -4.64 -19.20
CA SER A 32 -6.41 -5.18 -18.24
C SER A 32 -5.73 -6.00 -17.16
N ARG A 33 -4.81 -6.90 -17.53
CA ARG A 33 -4.08 -7.73 -16.57
C ARG A 33 -3.21 -6.90 -15.63
N SER A 34 -2.53 -5.89 -16.15
CA SER A 34 -1.73 -4.97 -15.33
C SER A 34 -2.60 -4.18 -14.36
N LEU A 35 -3.79 -3.75 -14.78
CA LEU A 35 -4.77 -3.11 -13.91
C LEU A 35 -5.24 -4.06 -12.81
N ASP A 36 -5.60 -5.30 -13.15
CA ASP A 36 -6.05 -6.30 -12.18
C ASP A 36 -4.97 -6.56 -11.11
N ILE A 37 -3.70 -6.68 -11.53
CA ILE A 37 -2.56 -6.85 -10.62
C ILE A 37 -2.41 -5.63 -9.69
N ALA A 38 -2.52 -4.41 -10.22
CA ALA A 38 -2.39 -3.19 -9.43
C ALA A 38 -3.52 -3.04 -8.40
N VAL A 39 -4.75 -3.36 -8.80
CA VAL A 39 -5.92 -3.35 -7.90
C VAL A 39 -5.75 -4.39 -6.80
N GLU A 40 -5.38 -5.62 -7.15
CA GLU A 40 -5.14 -6.69 -6.19
C GLU A 40 -4.03 -6.34 -5.20
N HIS A 41 -2.91 -5.79 -5.68
CA HIS A 41 -1.82 -5.34 -4.83
C HIS A 41 -2.27 -4.25 -3.85
N THR A 42 -3.05 -3.28 -4.33
CA THR A 42 -3.60 -2.20 -3.49
C THR A 42 -4.51 -2.76 -2.40
N ASN A 43 -5.37 -3.72 -2.74
CA ASN A 43 -6.25 -4.37 -1.76
C ASN A 43 -5.45 -5.13 -0.69
N LYS A 44 -4.40 -5.85 -1.08
CA LYS A 44 -3.52 -6.54 -0.12
C LYS A 44 -2.85 -5.58 0.86
N VAL A 45 -2.32 -4.46 0.36
CA VAL A 45 -1.73 -3.44 1.24
C VAL A 45 -2.76 -2.90 2.24
N PHE A 46 -4.01 -2.68 1.82
CA PHE A 46 -5.06 -2.24 2.75
C PHE A 46 -5.45 -3.32 3.77
N GLU A 47 -5.53 -4.59 3.36
CA GLU A 47 -5.76 -5.71 4.27
C GLU A 47 -4.64 -5.82 5.33
N GLU A 48 -3.38 -5.67 4.93
CA GLU A 48 -2.24 -5.64 5.85
C GLU A 48 -2.35 -4.47 6.85
N ILE A 49 -2.75 -3.28 6.39
CA ILE A 49 -2.98 -2.12 7.26
C ILE A 49 -4.07 -2.41 8.29
N GLU A 50 -5.20 -3.01 7.88
CA GLU A 50 -6.30 -3.35 8.79
C GLU A 50 -5.88 -4.39 9.84
N ILE A 51 -5.14 -5.42 9.43
CA ILE A 51 -4.60 -6.45 10.34
C ILE A 51 -3.64 -5.83 11.36
N LEU A 52 -2.76 -4.93 10.93
CA LEU A 52 -1.85 -4.23 11.84
C LEU A 52 -2.60 -3.33 12.81
N PHE A 53 -3.59 -2.55 12.35
CA PHE A 53 -4.40 -1.73 13.26
C PHE A 53 -5.11 -2.60 14.31
N ALA A 54 -5.71 -3.72 13.90
CA ALA A 54 -6.38 -4.63 14.84
C ALA A 54 -5.41 -5.26 15.85
N SER A 55 -4.20 -5.60 15.40
CA SER A 55 -3.14 -6.16 16.25
C SER A 55 -2.64 -5.15 17.29
N VAL A 56 -2.39 -3.92 16.84
CA VAL A 56 -1.96 -2.81 17.69
C VAL A 56 -3.06 -2.42 18.68
N GLU A 57 -4.32 -2.36 18.23
CA GLU A 57 -5.46 -2.11 19.12
C GLU A 57 -5.58 -3.24 20.16
N GLY A 58 -5.38 -4.50 19.75
CA GLY A 58 -5.41 -5.67 20.64
C GLY A 58 -4.46 -5.57 21.83
N ILE A 59 -3.23 -5.11 21.61
CA ILE A 59 -2.22 -4.96 22.67
C ILE A 59 -2.40 -3.67 23.50
N THR A 60 -2.94 -2.60 22.91
CA THR A 60 -3.08 -1.29 23.58
C THR A 60 -4.41 -1.07 24.30
N ARG A 61 -5.50 -1.78 23.94
CA ARG A 61 -6.90 -1.50 24.37
C ARG A 61 -7.12 -1.35 25.88
N LYS A 62 -6.30 -2.00 26.72
CA LYS A 62 -6.46 -2.03 28.18
C LYS A 62 -5.41 -1.23 28.93
N GLN A 63 -4.50 -0.55 28.23
CA GLN A 63 -3.38 0.15 28.84
C GLN A 63 -3.61 1.67 28.80
N SER A 64 -3.29 2.36 29.90
CA SER A 64 -3.24 3.82 29.90
C SER A 64 -1.98 4.31 29.22
N SER A 65 -1.93 5.59 28.81
CA SER A 65 -0.74 6.18 28.19
C SER A 65 0.50 6.11 29.10
N GLU A 66 0.31 6.18 30.42
CA GLU A 66 1.37 6.03 31.42
C GLU A 66 1.87 4.59 31.49
N SER A 67 0.96 3.61 31.44
CA SER A 67 1.31 2.19 31.38
C SER A 67 2.07 1.85 30.09
N LEU A 68 1.66 2.41 28.96
CA LEU A 68 2.32 2.24 27.66
C LEU A 68 3.73 2.84 27.66
N LYS A 69 3.93 3.98 28.33
CA LYS A 69 5.26 4.58 28.52
C LYS A 69 6.16 3.75 29.44
N ALA A 70 5.60 3.13 30.47
CA ALA A 70 6.36 2.27 31.37
C ALA A 70 6.83 0.98 30.66
N ASP A 71 6.04 0.46 29.73
CA ASP A 71 6.30 -0.77 28.96
C ASP A 71 6.84 -0.51 27.53
N GLN A 72 7.43 0.68 27.32
CA GLN A 72 7.77 1.18 25.98
C GLN A 72 8.80 0.32 25.22
N GLU A 73 9.71 -0.34 25.93
CA GLU A 73 10.74 -1.20 25.33
C GLU A 73 10.12 -2.47 24.76
N HIS A 74 9.32 -3.18 25.57
CA HIS A 74 8.58 -4.35 25.12
C HIS A 74 7.61 -4.01 23.98
N LEU A 75 6.94 -2.85 24.07
CA LEU A 75 6.04 -2.39 23.03
C LEU A 75 6.79 -2.05 21.74
N HIS A 76 7.98 -1.45 21.82
CA HIS A 76 8.82 -1.19 20.65
C HIS A 76 9.17 -2.47 19.92
N GLU A 77 9.66 -3.50 20.63
CA GLU A 77 9.99 -4.81 20.07
C GLU A 77 8.77 -5.47 19.42
N ALA A 78 7.61 -5.42 20.09
CA ALA A 78 6.37 -5.96 19.53
C ALA A 78 5.95 -5.25 18.24
N LEU A 79 6.06 -3.91 18.19
CA LEU A 79 5.76 -3.15 16.98
C LEU A 79 6.79 -3.38 15.86
N GLU A 80 8.06 -3.60 16.19
CA GLU A 80 9.12 -3.96 15.25
C GLU A 80 8.84 -5.35 14.62
N GLU A 81 8.45 -6.34 15.43
CA GLU A 81 8.07 -7.66 14.91
C GLU A 81 6.83 -7.59 14.01
N MET A 82 5.84 -6.78 14.39
CA MET A 82 4.62 -6.58 13.60
C MET A 82 4.93 -5.94 12.24
N ILE A 83 5.70 -4.85 12.20
CA ILE A 83 6.03 -4.18 10.93
C ILE A 83 6.95 -5.04 10.05
N GLY A 84 7.80 -5.88 10.65
CA GLY A 84 8.64 -6.83 9.92
C GLY A 84 7.86 -7.86 9.08
N LYS A 85 6.56 -8.05 9.37
CA LYS A 85 5.65 -8.93 8.60
C LYS A 85 4.90 -8.20 7.49
N ALA A 86 5.00 -6.87 7.39
CA ALA A 86 4.31 -6.03 6.41
C ALA A 86 5.32 -5.17 5.63
N PRO A 87 6.01 -5.74 4.63
CA PRO A 87 7.14 -5.10 3.96
C PRO A 87 6.77 -3.84 3.16
N ASP A 88 5.50 -3.70 2.75
CA ASP A 88 5.00 -2.52 2.04
C ASP A 88 4.74 -1.33 2.98
N LEU A 89 4.82 -1.55 4.29
CA LEU A 89 4.56 -0.55 5.32
C LEU A 89 5.86 -0.13 6.00
N ARG A 90 5.97 1.18 6.30
CA ARG A 90 7.23 1.76 6.75
C ARG A 90 7.47 1.65 8.25
N ALA A 91 6.46 2.00 9.04
CA ALA A 91 6.58 2.09 10.49
C ALA A 91 5.21 2.18 11.15
N ILE A 92 5.13 1.70 12.39
CA ILE A 92 4.00 1.91 13.29
C ILE A 92 4.36 3.02 14.27
N TRP A 93 3.42 3.94 14.50
CA TRP A 93 3.58 5.06 15.44
C TRP A 93 2.34 5.14 16.33
N LEU A 94 2.56 5.11 17.64
CA LEU A 94 1.55 5.35 18.65
C LEU A 94 1.67 6.77 19.16
N PHE A 95 0.57 7.53 19.14
CA PHE A 95 0.52 8.91 19.61
C PHE A 95 -0.36 9.01 20.86
N ASP A 96 -0.01 9.92 21.76
CA ASP A 96 -0.89 10.29 22.86
C ASP A 96 -2.01 11.24 22.40
N ARG A 97 -2.90 11.59 23.33
CA ARG A 97 -4.02 12.50 23.09
C ARG A 97 -3.59 13.90 22.64
N SER A 98 -2.33 14.28 22.87
CA SER A 98 -1.76 15.57 22.47
C SER A 98 -1.03 15.53 21.13
N GLY A 99 -0.97 14.37 20.47
CA GLY A 99 -0.28 14.21 19.19
C GLY A 99 1.23 14.03 19.35
N ARG A 100 1.71 13.68 20.54
CA ARG A 100 3.12 13.35 20.77
C ARG A 100 3.33 11.84 20.67
N PRO A 101 4.42 11.38 20.04
CA PRO A 101 4.73 9.95 19.99
C PRO A 101 4.91 9.37 21.39
N LEU A 102 4.29 8.23 21.64
CA LEU A 102 4.51 7.38 22.81
C LEU A 102 5.56 6.32 22.50
N VAL A 103 5.33 5.53 21.44
CA VAL A 103 6.20 4.43 20.98
C VAL A 103 6.13 4.36 19.46
N THR A 104 7.23 3.99 18.82
CA THR A 104 7.28 3.74 17.37
C THR A 104 8.09 2.49 17.10
N SER A 105 7.81 1.77 16.01
CA SER A 105 8.61 0.63 15.54
C SER A 105 9.94 1.04 14.90
N SER A 106 10.14 2.33 14.59
CA SER A 106 11.25 2.77 13.74
C SER A 106 12.50 3.24 14.49
N VAL A 107 12.32 3.73 15.72
CA VAL A 107 13.40 4.27 16.55
C VAL A 107 13.02 4.15 18.03
N PHE A 108 14.01 3.86 18.88
CA PHE A 108 13.83 3.78 20.32
C PHE A 108 14.90 4.61 21.04
N PRO A 109 14.53 5.44 22.05
CA PRO A 109 13.17 5.80 22.44
C PRO A 109 12.48 6.67 21.36
N ALA A 110 11.15 6.82 21.47
CA ALA A 110 10.40 7.67 20.55
C ALA A 110 10.86 9.14 20.66
N PRO A 111 11.05 9.84 19.52
CA PRO A 111 11.53 11.22 19.52
C PRO A 111 10.47 12.19 20.07
N ASP A 112 10.91 13.25 20.74
CA ASP A 112 10.01 14.32 21.20
C ASP A 112 9.67 15.25 20.03
N LEU A 113 8.50 15.02 19.44
CA LEU A 113 7.95 15.81 18.34
C LEU A 113 6.44 16.01 18.53
N ASN A 114 5.91 17.04 17.87
CA ASN A 114 4.50 17.38 17.93
C ASN A 114 3.85 17.10 16.56
N ASN A 115 2.90 16.18 16.54
CA ASN A 115 2.11 15.82 15.35
C ASN A 115 0.63 16.19 15.48
N SER A 116 0.28 17.06 16.44
CA SER A 116 -1.10 17.54 16.61
C SER A 116 -1.65 18.30 15.40
N ASP A 117 -0.78 18.86 14.58
CA ASP A 117 -1.10 19.60 13.36
C ASP A 117 -1.25 18.70 12.12
N ARG A 118 -1.02 17.40 12.24
CA ARG A 118 -1.04 16.47 11.11
C ARG A 118 -2.46 16.09 10.74
N ASP A 119 -2.76 16.10 9.44
CA ASP A 119 -4.09 15.77 8.91
C ASP A 119 -4.63 14.43 9.42
N TYR A 120 -3.78 13.39 9.49
CA TYR A 120 -4.18 12.08 10.00
C TYR A 120 -4.56 12.10 11.48
N PHE A 121 -3.94 12.97 12.28
CA PHE A 121 -4.23 13.10 13.70
C PHE A 121 -5.51 13.91 13.91
N ILE A 122 -5.65 15.03 13.19
CA ILE A 122 -6.85 15.87 13.20
C ILE A 122 -8.08 15.07 12.76
N ALA A 123 -7.96 14.27 11.70
CA ALA A 123 -9.04 13.42 11.20
C ALA A 123 -9.52 12.39 12.24
N GLN A 124 -8.62 11.94 13.13
CA GLN A 124 -8.95 10.99 14.20
C GLN A 124 -9.50 11.66 15.45
N GLN A 125 -9.20 12.94 15.71
CA GLN A 125 -9.78 13.70 16.82
C GLN A 125 -11.29 13.99 16.63
N GLY A 126 -11.74 14.06 15.38
CA GLY A 126 -13.14 14.32 15.04
C GLY A 126 -14.06 13.08 15.07
N ARG A 127 -13.53 11.91 15.43
CA ARG A 127 -14.26 10.65 15.59
C ARG A 127 -14.50 10.34 17.06
#